data_AF-A0A699SBJ7-F1
#
_entry.id   AF-A0A699SBJ7-F1
#
_cell.length_a   1.000
_cell.length_b   1.000
_cell.length_c   1.000
_cell.angle_alpha   90.00
_cell.angle_beta   90.00
_cell.angle_gamma   90.00
#
_symmetry.space_group_name_H-M   'P 1'
#
loop_
_entity.id
_entity.type
_entity.pdbx_description
1 polymer ?
#
loop_
_entity_poly.entity_id
_entity_poly.type
_entity_poly.pdbx_seq_one_letter_code
_entity_poly.pdbx_strand_id
1 'polypeptide(L)'
;IRDQFVTLTQKNKTYEWGEEEEEAFQLLKDKLCNAPILALPEGSEDFVVYCDASLKGYGAVLMQREKANVVADAISRKETEKPLRVRSLVLTDHKDLMQQILEAQVESLKEGNVQKEDLGRMQKQIFEIHSNGIRYHNKRIWLSLHGGLKDLIMHESHKSKYLIHPWSTKMYQDLRKMYWWSNMKADIATYVS
;
A
#
# COMPACT_ATOMS: atom_id res chain seq x y z
N ILE A 1 8.53 12.94 -36.82
CA ILE A 1 9.21 12.24 -35.70
C ILE A 1 9.33 10.74 -35.97
N ARG A 2 8.22 9.99 -36.13
CA ARG A 2 8.27 8.51 -36.30
C ARG A 2 9.14 8.05 -37.48
N ASP A 3 8.99 8.66 -38.65
CA ASP A 3 9.63 8.17 -39.88
C ASP A 3 11.17 8.31 -39.86
N GLN A 4 11.70 9.33 -39.17
CA GLN A 4 13.14 9.50 -38.99
C GLN A 4 13.74 8.39 -38.11
N PHE A 5 13.06 7.99 -37.04
CA PHE A 5 13.53 6.89 -36.19
C PHE A 5 13.32 5.50 -36.80
N VAL A 6 12.22 5.30 -37.54
CA VAL A 6 11.96 4.02 -38.22
C VAL A 6 13.08 3.70 -39.19
N THR A 7 13.58 4.71 -39.90
CA THR A 7 14.67 4.59 -40.86
C THR A 7 15.97 4.08 -40.23
N LEU A 8 16.28 4.48 -38.99
CA LEU A 8 17.45 4.00 -38.23
C LEU A 8 17.37 2.52 -37.81
N THR A 9 16.17 1.93 -37.81
CA THR A 9 15.94 0.54 -37.37
C THR A 9 15.79 -0.44 -38.53
N GLN A 10 15.94 0.02 -39.78
CA GLN A 10 15.83 -0.82 -40.96
C GLN A 10 17.03 -1.76 -41.08
N LYS A 11 16.76 -3.04 -41.40
CA LYS A 11 17.81 -4.04 -41.61
C LYS A 11 18.70 -3.64 -42.79
N ASN A 12 20.00 -3.86 -42.65
CA ASN A 12 21.04 -3.57 -43.65
C ASN A 12 21.23 -2.07 -43.99
N LYS A 13 20.70 -1.15 -43.18
CA LYS A 13 21.04 0.27 -43.26
C LYS A 13 22.08 0.61 -42.18
N THR A 14 23.10 1.37 -42.54
CA THR A 14 24.08 1.88 -41.57
C THR A 14 23.39 2.87 -40.64
N TYR A 15 23.64 2.75 -39.35
CA TYR A 15 23.13 3.69 -38.36
C TYR A 15 23.93 4.99 -38.46
N GLU A 16 23.31 6.02 -39.03
CA GLU A 16 23.88 7.36 -39.15
C GLU A 16 22.96 8.32 -38.41
N TRP A 17 23.50 9.02 -37.41
CA TRP A 17 22.77 10.01 -36.64
C TRP A 17 23.12 11.40 -37.18
N GLY A 18 22.25 11.93 -38.04
CA GLY A 18 22.42 13.22 -38.66
C GLY A 18 21.70 14.34 -37.92
N GLU A 19 21.67 15.50 -38.56
CA GLU A 19 20.99 16.69 -38.07
C GLU A 19 19.47 16.49 -38.01
N GLU A 20 18.88 15.80 -39.00
CA GLU A 20 17.44 15.52 -39.04
C GLU A 20 16.97 14.59 -37.92
N GLU A 21 17.77 13.58 -37.56
CA GLU A 21 17.49 12.68 -36.44
C GLU A 21 17.66 13.38 -35.09
N GLU A 22 18.68 14.22 -34.95
CA GLU A 22 18.89 15.03 -33.74
C GLU A 22 17.74 16.04 -33.55
N GLU A 23 17.32 16.75 -34.59
CA GLU A 23 16.16 17.65 -34.54
C GLU A 23 14.88 16.91 -34.17
N ALA A 24 14.64 15.74 -34.77
CA ALA A 24 13.50 14.90 -34.44
C ALA A 24 13.54 14.41 -32.98
N PHE A 25 14.73 14.14 -32.44
CA PHE A 25 14.93 13.73 -31.05
C PHE A 25 14.73 14.88 -30.07
N GLN A 26 15.24 16.07 -30.38
CA GLN A 26 15.02 17.25 -29.56
C GLN A 26 13.54 17.66 -29.56
N LEU A 27 12.86 17.60 -30.71
CA LEU A 27 11.42 17.80 -30.78
C LEU A 27 10.64 16.76 -29.97
N LEU A 28 11.08 15.50 -29.96
CA LEU A 28 10.46 14.47 -29.13
C LEU A 28 10.65 14.76 -27.63
N LYS A 29 11.86 15.15 -27.21
CA LYS A 29 12.14 15.56 -25.83
C LYS A 29 11.26 16.74 -25.44
N ASP A 30 11.18 17.76 -26.28
CA ASP A 30 10.35 18.93 -26.03
C ASP A 30 8.88 18.52 -25.84
N LYS A 31 8.33 17.69 -26.73
CA LYS A 31 6.96 17.19 -26.61
C LYS A 31 6.70 16.34 -25.36
N LEU A 32 7.70 15.59 -24.89
CA LEU A 32 7.58 14.77 -23.68
C LEU A 32 7.73 15.60 -22.40
N CYS A 33 8.61 16.59 -22.41
CA CYS A 33 8.90 17.45 -21.26
C CYS A 33 7.90 18.60 -21.10
N ASN A 34 7.32 19.06 -22.21
CA ASN A 34 6.35 20.15 -22.27
C ASN A 34 4.96 19.66 -22.70
N ALA A 35 4.67 18.37 -22.54
CA ALA A 35 3.36 17.79 -22.85
C ALA A 35 2.23 18.55 -22.11
N PRO A 36 1.07 18.76 -22.74
CA PRO A 36 -0.01 19.55 -22.13
C PRO A 36 -0.44 18.93 -20.80
N ILE A 37 -0.67 19.81 -19.83
CA ILE A 37 -1.17 19.48 -18.51
C ILE A 37 -2.54 18.82 -18.66
N LEU A 38 -2.74 17.73 -17.92
CA LEU A 38 -3.97 16.97 -17.71
C LEU A 38 -5.24 17.70 -18.17
N ALA A 39 -5.79 17.28 -19.31
CA ALA A 39 -7.12 17.73 -19.72
C ALA A 39 -8.16 17.22 -18.70
N LEU A 40 -9.07 18.11 -18.28
CA LEU A 40 -10.18 17.70 -17.44
C LEU A 40 -11.05 16.68 -18.20
N PRO A 41 -11.56 15.64 -17.51
CA PRO A 41 -12.53 14.75 -18.10
C PRO A 41 -13.76 15.58 -18.51
N GLU A 42 -14.25 15.36 -19.72
CA GLU A 42 -15.37 16.11 -20.27
C GLU A 42 -16.42 15.13 -20.80
N GLY A 43 -17.68 15.31 -20.38
CA GLY A 43 -18.78 14.41 -20.73
C GLY A 43 -18.84 13.16 -19.84
N SER A 44 -19.59 12.16 -20.29
CA SER A 44 -19.84 10.89 -19.59
C SER A 44 -19.19 9.69 -20.29
N GLU A 45 -18.17 9.93 -21.11
CA GLU A 45 -17.52 8.88 -21.88
C GLU A 45 -16.73 7.93 -20.99
N ASP A 46 -16.57 6.70 -21.48
CA ASP A 46 -15.84 5.66 -20.78
C ASP A 46 -14.33 5.98 -20.71
N PHE A 47 -13.75 5.64 -19.56
CA PHE A 47 -12.30 5.67 -19.36
C PHE A 47 -11.71 4.28 -19.57
N VAL A 48 -10.50 4.26 -20.15
CA VAL A 48 -9.68 3.06 -20.32
C VAL A 48 -8.42 3.22 -19.51
N VAL A 49 -8.11 2.22 -18.69
CA VAL A 49 -6.83 2.13 -17.99
C VAL A 49 -5.90 1.20 -18.76
N TYR A 50 -4.75 1.71 -19.16
CA TYR A 50 -3.64 0.89 -19.66
C TYR A 50 -2.67 0.64 -18.51
N CYS A 51 -2.30 -0.62 -18.27
CA CYS A 51 -1.35 -1.01 -17.23
C CYS A 51 -0.19 -1.80 -17.83
N ASP A 52 1.02 -1.58 -17.33
CA ASP A 52 2.21 -2.39 -17.64
C ASP A 52 3.04 -2.64 -16.37
N ALA A 53 3.82 -3.72 -16.39
CA ALA A 53 4.67 -4.17 -15.30
C ALA A 53 6.08 -4.50 -15.82
N SER A 54 7.08 -3.97 -15.14
CA SER A 54 8.48 -4.37 -15.29
C SER A 54 8.98 -5.02 -14.00
N LEU A 55 10.13 -5.70 -14.06
CA LEU A 55 10.81 -6.24 -12.87
C LEU A 55 11.07 -5.19 -11.78
N LYS A 56 11.07 -3.89 -12.13
CA LYS A 56 11.42 -2.78 -11.23
C LYS A 56 10.22 -1.95 -10.80
N GLY A 57 9.03 -2.18 -11.38
CA GLY A 57 7.86 -1.37 -11.05
C GLY A 57 6.71 -1.52 -12.03
N TYR A 58 5.56 -1.00 -11.62
CA TYR A 58 4.30 -1.00 -12.36
C TYR A 58 4.01 0.42 -12.85
N GLY A 59 3.45 0.55 -14.06
CA GLY A 59 2.97 1.81 -14.62
C GLY A 59 1.51 1.69 -15.08
N ALA A 60 0.76 2.77 -14.99
CA ALA A 60 -0.59 2.83 -15.54
C ALA A 60 -0.86 4.18 -16.22
N VAL A 61 -1.80 4.24 -17.15
CA VAL A 61 -2.29 5.49 -17.76
C VAL A 61 -3.80 5.39 -17.92
N LEU A 62 -4.53 6.36 -17.38
CA LEU A 62 -5.98 6.50 -17.59
C LEU A 62 -6.20 7.40 -18.81
N MET A 63 -6.96 6.91 -19.79
CA MET A 63 -7.27 7.63 -21.03
C MET A 63 -8.78 7.65 -21.29
N GLN A 64 -9.32 8.78 -21.74
CA GLN A 64 -10.68 8.87 -22.27
C GLN A 64 -10.63 8.56 -23.78
N ARG A 65 -11.51 7.68 -24.28
CA ARG A 65 -11.48 7.26 -25.70
C ARG A 65 -11.65 8.49 -26.62
N GLU A 66 -10.91 8.48 -27.73
CA GLU A 66 -10.91 9.51 -28.79
C GLU A 66 -10.27 10.87 -28.47
N LYS A 67 -9.81 11.12 -27.23
CA LYS A 67 -9.00 12.30 -26.89
C LYS A 67 -7.53 11.93 -26.72
N ALA A 68 -6.71 12.40 -27.67
CA ALA A 68 -5.26 12.42 -27.49
C ALA A 68 -4.94 13.42 -26.37
N ASN A 69 -4.21 12.95 -25.36
CA ASN A 69 -3.77 13.68 -24.16
C ASN A 69 -4.71 13.58 -22.94
N VAL A 70 -4.82 12.37 -22.40
CA VAL A 70 -5.06 12.19 -20.96
C VAL A 70 -3.95 11.28 -20.47
N VAL A 71 -2.85 11.85 -19.99
CA VAL A 71 -1.80 11.08 -19.31
C VAL A 71 -2.06 11.23 -17.82
N ALA A 72 -2.80 10.32 -17.22
CA ALA A 72 -2.89 10.29 -15.77
C ALA A 72 -1.49 10.11 -15.16
N ASP A 73 -1.16 10.97 -14.20
CA ASP A 73 -0.04 10.75 -13.29
C ASP A 73 -0.31 9.45 -12.51
N ALA A 74 0.26 8.35 -12.98
CA ALA A 74 0.24 7.10 -12.24
C ALA A 74 1.61 6.84 -11.61
N ILE A 75 1.74 7.27 -10.36
CA ILE A 75 2.40 6.50 -9.29
C ILE A 75 3.87 6.14 -9.57
N SER A 76 4.61 6.87 -10.41
CA SER A 76 6.08 6.78 -10.44
C SER A 76 6.69 7.56 -9.27
N ARG A 77 6.26 7.26 -8.04
CA ARG A 77 7.07 7.59 -6.88
C ARG A 77 8.10 6.48 -6.77
N LYS A 78 9.35 6.80 -7.15
CA LYS A 78 10.54 6.09 -6.70
C LYS A 78 10.35 5.81 -5.20
N GLU A 79 10.40 4.54 -4.78
CA GLU A 79 10.24 4.13 -3.38
C GLU A 79 11.40 4.69 -2.52
N THR A 80 11.42 5.99 -2.26
CA THR A 80 12.33 6.59 -1.28
C THR A 80 11.74 6.56 0.11
N GLU A 81 10.42 6.40 0.23
CA GLU A 81 9.75 6.08 1.48
C GLU A 81 8.91 4.81 1.31
N LYS A 82 9.14 3.83 2.20
CA LYS A 82 8.28 2.64 2.30
C LYS A 82 6.85 3.13 2.38
N PRO A 83 5.96 2.79 1.42
CA PRO A 83 4.60 3.28 1.49
C PRO A 83 4.04 2.82 2.83
N LEU A 84 3.45 3.75 3.59
CA LEU A 84 2.62 3.44 4.74
C LEU A 84 1.39 2.69 4.21
N ARG A 85 1.58 1.42 3.84
CA ARG A 85 0.57 0.47 3.34
C ARG A 85 -0.33 -0.04 4.47
N VAL A 86 -0.63 0.84 5.43
CA VAL A 86 -1.59 0.63 6.51
C VAL A 86 -2.44 1.89 6.61
N ARG A 87 -3.24 2.16 5.58
CA ARG A 87 -4.34 3.15 5.65
C ARG A 87 -5.63 2.67 4.97
N SER A 88 -5.78 1.38 4.69
CA SER A 88 -7.10 0.82 4.34
C SER A 88 -8.01 0.80 5.58
N LEU A 89 -7.46 0.41 6.75
CA LEU A 89 -8.14 0.44 8.05
C LEU A 89 -8.40 1.85 8.63
N VAL A 90 -7.97 2.92 7.98
CA VAL A 90 -8.03 4.29 8.55
C VAL A 90 -9.26 5.08 8.08
N LEU A 91 -9.95 4.66 7.02
CA LEU A 91 -11.04 5.45 6.43
C LEU A 91 -12.45 4.91 6.70
N THR A 92 -12.60 3.67 7.15
CA THR A 92 -13.87 3.16 7.71
C THR A 92 -13.77 3.13 9.23
N ASP A 93 -14.10 4.27 9.83
CA ASP A 93 -14.26 4.55 11.27
C ASP A 93 -13.19 4.01 12.24
N HIS A 94 -12.04 4.68 12.28
CA HIS A 94 -11.01 4.49 13.32
C HIS A 94 -11.56 4.55 14.77
N LYS A 95 -12.68 5.27 14.99
CA LYS A 95 -13.34 5.34 16.30
C LYS A 95 -13.96 4.02 16.72
N ASP A 96 -14.54 3.26 15.79
CA ASP A 96 -15.19 1.98 16.10
C ASP A 96 -14.15 0.92 16.47
N LEU A 97 -13.05 0.82 15.71
CA LEU A 97 -11.97 -0.12 16.02
C LEU A 97 -11.30 0.17 17.38
N MET A 98 -11.01 1.44 17.68
CA MET A 98 -10.38 1.80 18.95
C MET A 98 -11.30 1.56 20.14
N GLN A 99 -12.62 1.74 19.95
CA GLN A 99 -13.63 1.42 20.95
C GLN A 99 -13.70 -0.10 21.18
N GLN A 100 -13.75 -0.90 20.12
CA GLN A 100 -13.74 -2.37 20.24
C GLN A 100 -12.47 -2.89 20.91
N ILE A 101 -11.30 -2.30 20.62
CA ILE A 101 -10.04 -2.62 21.30
C ILE A 101 -10.15 -2.32 22.79
N LEU A 102 -10.69 -1.16 23.17
CA LEU A 102 -10.85 -0.80 24.57
C LEU A 102 -11.76 -1.80 25.29
N GLU A 103 -12.92 -2.13 24.71
CA GLU A 103 -13.88 -3.09 25.27
C GLU A 103 -13.26 -4.48 25.43
N ALA A 104 -12.56 -4.96 24.41
CA ALA A 104 -11.85 -6.24 24.46
C ALA A 104 -10.75 -6.25 25.53
N GLN A 105 -10.00 -5.15 25.71
CA GLN A 105 -8.99 -5.03 26.76
C GLN A 105 -9.61 -5.02 28.16
N VAL A 106 -10.73 -4.31 28.34
CA VAL A 106 -11.47 -4.28 29.61
C VAL A 106 -12.00 -5.68 29.95
N GLU A 107 -12.57 -6.39 28.98
CA GLU A 107 -13.07 -7.76 29.15
C GLU A 107 -11.95 -8.75 29.51
N SER A 108 -10.80 -8.66 28.84
CA SER A 108 -9.62 -9.50 29.13
C SER A 108 -9.05 -9.27 30.52
N LEU A 109 -9.28 -8.10 31.11
CA LEU A 109 -8.79 -7.74 32.44
C LEU A 109 -9.78 -8.06 33.56
N LYS A 110 -10.98 -8.58 33.25
CA LYS A 110 -11.93 -9.07 34.26
C LYS A 110 -11.37 -10.30 34.97
N GLU A 111 -11.70 -10.43 36.25
CA GLU A 111 -11.31 -11.59 37.08
C GLU A 111 -11.78 -12.90 36.41
N GLY A 112 -10.85 -13.83 36.19
CA GLY A 112 -11.09 -15.10 35.50
C GLY A 112 -10.54 -15.18 34.06
N ASN A 113 -10.46 -14.06 33.34
CA ASN A 113 -9.94 -14.03 31.96
C ASN A 113 -8.43 -13.77 31.88
N VAL A 114 -7.86 -13.09 32.88
CA VAL A 114 -6.45 -12.65 32.86
C VAL A 114 -5.45 -13.81 32.76
N GLN A 115 -5.78 -14.99 33.28
CA GLN A 115 -4.92 -16.17 33.17
C GLN A 115 -4.81 -16.71 31.74
N LYS A 116 -5.82 -16.46 30.88
CA LYS A 116 -5.85 -16.93 29.49
C LYS A 116 -4.96 -16.10 28.57
N GLU A 117 -4.71 -14.84 28.91
CA GLU A 117 -3.86 -13.93 28.12
C GLU A 117 -2.36 -14.28 28.20
N ASP A 118 -1.98 -15.26 29.03
CA ASP A 118 -0.60 -15.73 29.22
C ASP A 118 0.36 -14.57 29.59
N LEU A 119 -0.16 -13.56 30.29
CA LEU A 119 0.55 -12.33 30.67
C LEU A 119 1.51 -12.50 31.87
N GLY A 120 1.69 -13.73 32.35
CA GLY A 120 2.54 -14.04 33.51
C GLY A 120 2.15 -13.32 34.82
N ARG A 121 3.02 -13.42 35.84
CA ARG A 121 2.85 -12.82 37.18
C ARG A 121 3.02 -11.29 37.27
N MET A 122 3.06 -10.55 36.15
CA MET A 122 3.40 -9.11 36.13
C MET A 122 2.31 -8.22 35.50
N GLN A 123 1.08 -8.33 36.03
CA GLN A 123 -0.12 -7.67 35.51
C GLN A 123 -0.14 -6.12 35.47
N LYS A 124 0.77 -5.41 36.16
CA LYS A 124 0.68 -3.93 36.30
C LYS A 124 1.82 -3.12 35.71
N GLN A 125 2.96 -3.74 35.35
CA GLN A 125 4.15 -3.00 34.91
C GLN A 125 4.46 -3.12 33.40
N ILE A 126 3.74 -3.96 32.66
CA ILE A 126 4.02 -4.23 31.25
C ILE A 126 3.32 -3.22 30.31
N PHE A 127 2.19 -2.66 30.74
CA PHE A 127 1.36 -1.83 29.86
C PHE A 127 1.29 -0.37 30.29
N GLU A 128 1.62 0.51 29.34
CA GLU A 128 1.38 1.95 29.44
C GLU A 128 -0.09 2.21 29.13
N ILE A 129 -0.79 2.95 30.01
CA ILE A 129 -2.19 3.36 29.80
C ILE A 129 -2.17 4.78 29.25
N HIS A 130 -2.76 4.97 28.06
CA HIS A 130 -2.93 6.30 27.46
C HIS A 130 -4.18 7.01 28.00
N SER A 131 -4.32 8.31 27.71
CA SER A 131 -5.46 9.14 28.12
C SER A 131 -6.82 8.62 27.62
N ASN A 132 -6.84 7.81 26.57
CA ASN A 132 -8.03 7.14 26.03
C ASN A 132 -8.35 5.79 26.71
N GLY A 133 -7.61 5.41 27.75
CA GLY A 133 -7.80 4.14 28.47
C GLY A 133 -7.20 2.91 27.80
N ILE A 134 -6.70 3.04 26.57
CA ILE A 134 -6.11 1.93 25.82
C ILE A 134 -4.72 1.61 26.37
N ARG A 135 -4.44 0.31 26.47
CA ARG A 135 -3.18 -0.24 26.94
C ARG A 135 -2.21 -0.50 25.80
N TYR A 136 -0.96 -0.11 26.01
CA TYR A 136 0.14 -0.23 25.07
C TYR A 136 1.29 -1.03 25.65
N HIS A 137 1.96 -1.82 24.82
CA HIS A 137 3.22 -2.49 25.15
C HIS A 137 4.32 -1.96 24.21
N ASN A 138 5.37 -1.37 24.76
CA ASN A 138 6.47 -0.78 23.98
C ASN A 138 5.99 0.13 22.83
N LYS A 139 5.07 1.08 23.14
CA LYS A 139 4.44 2.01 22.19
C LYS A 139 3.56 1.36 21.12
N ARG A 140 3.17 0.10 21.28
CA ARG A 140 2.26 -0.62 20.37
C ARG A 140 0.97 -0.93 21.08
N ILE A 141 -0.15 -0.83 20.38
CA ILE A 141 -1.47 -1.16 20.91
C ILE A 141 -1.48 -2.66 21.25
N TRP A 142 -1.81 -2.98 22.50
CA TRP A 142 -1.98 -4.37 22.89
C TRP A 142 -3.31 -4.90 22.36
N LEU A 143 -3.27 -5.98 21.60
CA LEU A 143 -4.47 -6.70 21.18
C LEU A 143 -4.70 -7.88 22.11
N SER A 144 -5.85 -7.88 22.78
CA SER A 144 -6.23 -8.96 23.68
C SER A 144 -6.72 -10.19 22.90
N LEU A 145 -6.77 -11.35 23.54
CA LEU A 145 -7.37 -12.57 22.98
C LEU A 145 -8.90 -12.44 22.83
N HIS A 146 -9.51 -11.49 23.55
CA HIS A 146 -10.95 -11.26 23.49
C HIS A 146 -11.35 -10.37 22.30
N GLY A 147 -12.60 -10.49 21.87
CA GLY A 147 -13.18 -9.65 20.81
C GLY A 147 -12.82 -10.04 19.37
N GLY A 148 -12.03 -11.10 19.14
CA GLY A 148 -11.70 -11.57 17.78
C GLY A 148 -10.91 -10.56 16.93
N LEU A 149 -10.36 -9.52 17.56
CA LEU A 149 -9.71 -8.41 16.87
C LEU A 149 -8.42 -8.81 16.17
N LYS A 150 -7.72 -9.83 16.69
CA LYS A 150 -6.53 -10.40 16.05
C LYS A 150 -6.88 -10.94 14.67
N ASP A 151 -7.92 -11.78 14.59
CA ASP A 151 -8.35 -12.40 13.33
C ASP A 151 -8.88 -11.37 12.34
N LEU A 152 -9.63 -10.38 12.82
CA LEU A 152 -10.10 -9.27 11.99
C LEU A 152 -8.94 -8.49 11.37
N ILE A 153 -7.97 -8.09 12.18
CA ILE A 153 -6.78 -7.35 11.74
C ILE A 153 -5.92 -8.21 10.81
N MET A 154 -5.78 -9.51 11.10
CA MET A 154 -5.03 -10.44 10.26
C MET A 154 -5.71 -10.64 8.90
N HIS A 155 -7.03 -10.85 8.89
CA HIS A 155 -7.82 -11.03 7.69
C HIS A 155 -7.77 -9.79 6.80
N GLU A 156 -8.01 -8.61 7.37
CA GLU A 156 -7.98 -7.36 6.61
C GLU A 156 -6.58 -7.12 6.02
N SER A 157 -5.53 -7.41 6.80
CA SER A 157 -4.14 -7.26 6.33
C SER A 157 -3.75 -8.24 5.24
N HIS A 158 -4.30 -9.45 5.23
CA HIS A 158 -3.98 -10.47 4.23
C HIS A 158 -4.83 -10.39 2.96
N LYS A 159 -6.11 -10.00 3.08
CA LYS A 159 -7.08 -9.97 1.97
C LYS A 159 -7.36 -8.56 1.42
N SER A 160 -6.68 -7.52 1.90
CA SER A 160 -6.86 -6.17 1.34
C SER A 160 -6.58 -6.17 -0.16
N LYS A 161 -7.51 -5.61 -0.94
CA LYS A 161 -7.43 -5.50 -2.42
C LYS A 161 -6.17 -4.79 -2.93
N TYR A 162 -5.49 -4.06 -2.05
CA TYR A 162 -4.31 -3.25 -2.36
C TYR A 162 -2.98 -3.97 -2.06
N LEU A 163 -3.02 -5.20 -1.53
CA LEU A 163 -1.85 -5.99 -1.19
C LEU A 163 -1.81 -7.27 -2.04
N ILE A 164 -0.75 -7.43 -2.83
CA ILE A 164 -0.38 -8.73 -3.40
C ILE A 164 -0.08 -9.63 -2.20
N HIS A 165 -0.89 -10.69 -2.00
CA HIS A 165 -0.88 -11.64 -0.89
C HIS A 165 0.42 -11.62 -0.07
N PRO A 166 0.46 -10.87 1.05
CA PRO A 166 1.70 -10.68 1.79
C PRO A 166 2.09 -11.99 2.48
N TRP A 167 3.31 -12.47 2.22
CA TRP A 167 3.89 -13.59 2.96
C TRP A 167 3.87 -13.30 4.48
N SER A 168 3.82 -14.34 5.32
CA SER A 168 3.73 -14.22 6.79
C SER A 168 4.75 -13.25 7.39
N THR A 169 6.00 -13.28 6.92
CA THR A 169 7.08 -12.35 7.29
C THR A 169 6.72 -10.89 7.04
N LYS A 170 6.13 -10.57 5.88
CA LYS A 170 5.76 -9.20 5.51
C LYS A 170 4.61 -8.71 6.39
N MET A 171 3.61 -9.55 6.57
CA MET A 171 2.44 -9.27 7.42
C MET A 171 2.86 -9.00 8.87
N TYR A 172 3.75 -9.83 9.43
CA TYR A 172 4.33 -9.59 10.76
C TYR A 172 5.09 -8.26 10.83
N GLN A 173 5.92 -7.94 9.82
CA GLN A 173 6.69 -6.70 9.81
C GLN A 173 5.82 -5.44 9.77
N ASP A 174 4.65 -5.50 9.12
CA ASP A 174 3.72 -4.37 9.05
C ASP A 174 2.90 -4.24 10.33
N LEU A 175 2.28 -5.33 10.79
CA LEU A 175 1.43 -5.32 11.97
C LEU A 175 2.19 -4.97 13.24
N ARG A 176 3.44 -5.45 13.40
CA ARG A 176 4.26 -5.19 14.59
C ARG A 176 4.61 -3.71 14.79
N LYS A 177 4.37 -2.84 13.79
CA LYS A 177 4.61 -1.39 13.93
C LYS A 177 3.57 -0.74 14.83
N MET A 178 2.34 -1.23 14.79
CA MET A 178 1.20 -0.62 15.48
C MET A 178 0.64 -1.51 16.60
N TYR A 179 0.67 -2.83 16.41
CA TYR A 179 0.02 -3.80 17.29
C TYR A 179 1.03 -4.76 17.93
N TRP A 180 0.62 -5.33 19.06
CA TRP A 180 1.35 -6.38 19.77
C TRP A 180 0.40 -7.33 20.48
N TRP A 181 0.67 -8.63 20.43
CA TRP A 181 0.05 -9.66 21.27
C TRP A 181 1.00 -10.84 21.50
N SER A 182 0.70 -11.67 22.51
CA SER A 182 1.44 -12.90 22.80
C SER A 182 1.41 -13.84 21.59
N ASN A 183 2.56 -14.43 21.23
CA ASN A 183 2.70 -15.35 20.09
C ASN A 183 2.34 -14.78 18.69
N MET A 184 2.28 -13.46 18.52
CA MET A 184 1.95 -12.78 17.25
C MET A 184 2.65 -13.32 16.00
N LYS A 185 3.94 -13.69 16.08
CA LYS A 185 4.68 -14.22 14.93
C LYS A 185 4.19 -15.62 14.54
N ALA A 186 3.87 -16.46 15.52
CA ALA A 186 3.36 -17.82 15.29
C ALA A 186 1.94 -17.78 14.74
N ASP A 187 1.07 -16.95 15.33
CA ASP A 187 -0.32 -16.80 14.87
C ASP A 187 -0.39 -16.34 13.40
N ILE A 188 0.43 -15.36 13.03
CA ILE A 188 0.51 -14.89 11.63
C ILE A 188 1.06 -15.97 10.70
N ALA A 189 2.03 -16.76 11.15
CA ALA A 189 2.55 -17.87 10.35
C ALA A 189 1.47 -18.93 10.10
N THR A 190 0.70 -19.29 11.13
CA THR A 190 -0.43 -20.23 11.04
C THR A 190 -1.55 -19.69 10.15
N TYR A 191 -1.84 -18.39 10.20
CA TYR A 191 -2.90 -17.76 9.41
C TYR A 191 -2.60 -17.72 7.90
N VAL A 192 -1.32 -17.53 7.54
CA VAL A 192 -0.88 -17.37 6.13
C VAL A 192 -0.42 -18.70 5.50
N SER A 193 -0.21 -19.75 6.30
CA SER A 193 0.16 -21.10 5.81
C SER A 193 -0.99 -21.77 5.08
#